data_AF-A0A812J426-F1
#
_entry.id   AF-A0A812J426-F1
#
_cell.length_a   1.000
_cell.length_b   1.000
_cell.length_c   1.000
_cell.angle_alpha   90.00
_cell.angle_beta   90.00
_cell.angle_gamma   90.00
#
_symmetry.space_group_name_H-M   'P 1'
#
loop_
_entity.id
_entity.type
_entity.pdbx_description
1 polymer ?
#
loop_
_entity_poly.entity_id
_entity_poly.type
_entity_poly.pdbx_seq_one_letter_code
_entity_poly.pdbx_strand_id
1 'polypeptide(L)'
;MLRWLKLIWICSAVSEDLADEAPDPVRKDLQGFCPYLHELPAAFTTFWRQLHGAALLVEQRVQLEEASPEGTARGLCLQLALFRQVVSGTAGLPFPQVANSCPTLISSYFEWASELAVQAGQPRRGRALLQLGAPIRTMALSRALFRPEETRAAKEAQSTLSTKYASKLRDLHMKYGLEEKEWQIVDADHQNWVVVHSLCDSNFAGGNLENVTFGITEHNHKSYAERWGYEYTMHTQTPLAEEEPQFGKLQIAIDVLRSERPPDWFLWLDCDALVTNRSISVESLLRTYQLSDKDFVVAEEVSGINSGVFLVRGGAERRGLRFLEEAMQSDWRFVWDQTMLLQQMARESDLFGATMCSDFSRDFRWAPHFGLVPQHAMNLYGEGSALQWGASAWKSGDFILHLAGCPLTESECHGTFEEIAAWAEAHN
;
A
#
# COMPACT_ATOMS: atom_id res chain seq x y z
N MET A 1 -20.23 -30.20 4.64
CA MET A 1 -19.73 -29.90 3.27
C MET A 1 -20.85 -29.52 2.29
N LEU A 2 -21.88 -30.34 2.07
CA LEU A 2 -22.98 -30.07 1.11
C LEU A 2 -23.85 -28.81 1.40
N ARG A 3 -24.17 -28.51 2.67
CA ARG A 3 -24.84 -27.23 3.04
C ARG A 3 -23.94 -26.00 2.84
N TRP A 4 -22.63 -26.19 2.78
CA TRP A 4 -21.62 -25.11 2.70
C TRP A 4 -21.23 -24.78 1.26
N LEU A 5 -21.17 -25.79 0.38
CA LEU A 5 -21.18 -25.57 -1.07
C LEU A 5 -22.38 -24.74 -1.48
N LYS A 6 -23.52 -24.88 -0.79
CA LYS A 6 -24.71 -24.05 -1.01
C LYS A 6 -24.51 -22.58 -0.64
N LEU A 7 -23.62 -22.22 0.28
CA LEU A 7 -23.33 -20.83 0.69
C LEU A 7 -22.34 -20.15 -0.25
N ILE A 8 -21.30 -20.88 -0.67
CA ILE A 8 -20.43 -20.46 -1.77
C ILE A 8 -21.27 -20.30 -3.05
N TRP A 9 -22.20 -21.22 -3.28
CA TRP A 9 -23.17 -21.14 -4.38
C TRP A 9 -24.18 -20.02 -4.19
N ILE A 10 -24.64 -19.69 -2.96
CA ILE A 10 -25.47 -18.51 -2.70
C ILE A 10 -24.70 -17.25 -3.07
N CYS A 11 -23.43 -17.08 -2.69
CA CYS A 11 -22.61 -15.95 -3.15
C CYS A 11 -22.35 -15.95 -4.67
N SER A 12 -22.56 -17.08 -5.36
CA SER A 12 -22.44 -17.21 -6.82
C SER A 12 -23.79 -17.11 -7.55
N ALA A 13 -24.90 -17.22 -6.83
CA ALA A 13 -26.25 -17.41 -7.36
C ALA A 13 -27.28 -16.60 -6.56
N VAL A 14 -26.90 -15.40 -6.07
CA VAL A 14 -27.85 -14.47 -5.48
C VAL A 14 -28.77 -13.99 -6.60
N SER A 15 -29.97 -14.58 -6.68
CA SER A 15 -30.97 -14.27 -7.69
C SER A 15 -31.54 -12.85 -7.51
N GLU A 16 -32.08 -12.30 -8.59
CA GLU A 16 -32.71 -10.96 -8.65
C GLU A 16 -33.85 -10.77 -7.63
N ASP A 17 -34.47 -11.86 -7.15
CA ASP A 17 -35.65 -11.81 -6.26
C ASP A 17 -35.38 -11.33 -4.82
N LEU A 18 -34.12 -11.23 -4.37
CA LEU A 18 -33.78 -10.75 -3.02
C LEU A 18 -33.55 -9.22 -2.94
N ALA A 19 -33.63 -8.49 -4.06
CA ALA A 19 -33.27 -7.07 -4.10
C ALA A 19 -34.33 -6.14 -3.46
N ASP A 20 -35.61 -6.52 -3.46
CA ASP A 20 -36.73 -5.67 -3.02
C ASP A 20 -37.15 -5.87 -1.55
N GLU A 21 -36.70 -6.93 -0.89
CA GLU A 21 -36.97 -7.22 0.54
C GLU A 21 -35.70 -7.32 1.39
N ALA A 22 -34.68 -6.49 1.11
CA ALA A 22 -33.56 -6.39 2.03
C ALA A 22 -34.08 -5.96 3.42
N PRO A 23 -33.72 -6.66 4.51
CA PRO A 23 -34.15 -6.30 5.86
C PRO A 23 -33.86 -4.82 6.15
N ASP A 24 -34.78 -4.14 6.84
CA ASP A 24 -34.63 -2.72 7.22
C ASP A 24 -33.23 -2.36 7.80
N PRO A 25 -32.56 -3.25 8.59
CA PRO A 25 -31.17 -3.02 9.04
C PRO A 25 -30.15 -2.84 7.91
N VAL A 26 -30.18 -3.68 6.87
CA VAL A 26 -29.24 -3.61 5.74
C VAL A 26 -29.35 -2.28 5.03
N ARG A 27 -30.59 -1.81 4.82
CA ARG A 27 -30.86 -0.54 4.16
C ARG A 27 -30.34 0.64 4.99
N LYS A 28 -30.61 0.62 6.30
CA LYS A 28 -30.19 1.68 7.22
C LYS A 28 -28.66 1.77 7.33
N ASP A 29 -27.98 0.64 7.43
CA ASP A 29 -26.52 0.60 7.54
C ASP A 29 -25.88 1.08 6.23
N LEU A 30 -26.37 0.62 5.09
CA LEU A 30 -25.90 1.09 3.78
C LEU A 30 -26.09 2.60 3.60
N GLN A 31 -27.19 3.19 4.08
CA GLN A 31 -27.35 4.65 4.04
C GLN A 31 -26.32 5.39 4.90
N GLY A 32 -25.91 4.80 6.02
CA GLY A 32 -24.87 5.37 6.87
C GLY A 32 -23.46 5.28 6.26
N PHE A 33 -23.13 4.15 5.64
CA PHE A 33 -21.80 3.93 5.04
C PHE A 33 -21.67 4.47 3.61
N CYS A 34 -22.79 4.58 2.89
CA CYS A 34 -22.88 4.98 1.50
C CYS A 34 -24.03 5.98 1.30
N PRO A 35 -23.92 7.22 1.81
CA PRO A 35 -25.00 8.21 1.71
C PRO A 35 -25.44 8.46 0.26
N TYR A 36 -24.53 8.29 -0.69
CA TYR A 36 -24.75 8.52 -2.13
C TYR A 36 -25.11 7.27 -2.93
N LEU A 37 -25.41 6.14 -2.27
CA LEU A 37 -25.76 4.90 -2.96
C LEU A 37 -26.96 5.08 -3.91
N HIS A 38 -27.88 5.99 -3.56
CA HIS A 38 -29.07 6.31 -4.34
C HIS A 38 -28.78 7.04 -5.66
N GLU A 39 -27.59 7.61 -5.84
CA GLU A 39 -27.17 8.30 -7.06
C GLU A 39 -26.55 7.32 -8.09
N LEU A 40 -26.28 6.08 -7.68
CA LEU A 40 -25.63 5.09 -8.53
C LEU A 40 -26.64 4.28 -9.34
N PRO A 41 -26.22 3.65 -10.45
CA PRO A 41 -27.07 2.72 -11.18
C PRO A 41 -27.62 1.62 -10.26
N ALA A 42 -28.86 1.18 -10.51
CA ALA A 42 -29.54 0.19 -9.68
C ALA A 42 -28.70 -1.09 -9.44
N ALA A 43 -27.90 -1.49 -10.44
CA ALA A 43 -26.96 -2.61 -10.33
C ALA A 43 -25.97 -2.46 -9.14
N PHE A 44 -25.46 -1.25 -8.87
CA PHE A 44 -24.58 -1.00 -7.72
C PHE A 44 -25.34 -1.11 -6.41
N THR A 45 -26.56 -0.56 -6.34
CA THR A 45 -27.38 -0.66 -5.12
C THR A 45 -27.70 -2.11 -4.80
N THR A 46 -28.10 -2.91 -5.79
CA THR A 46 -28.36 -4.34 -5.63
C THR A 46 -27.09 -5.07 -5.19
N PHE A 47 -25.97 -4.84 -5.86
CA PHE A 47 -24.68 -5.41 -5.47
C PHE A 47 -24.33 -5.12 -4.01
N TRP A 48 -24.46 -3.86 -3.57
CA TRP A 48 -24.15 -3.47 -2.19
C TRP A 48 -25.08 -4.10 -1.15
N ARG A 49 -26.38 -4.21 -1.45
CA ARG A 49 -27.35 -4.91 -0.57
C ARG A 49 -26.98 -6.38 -0.41
N GLN A 50 -26.65 -7.05 -1.51
CA GLN A 50 -26.27 -8.47 -1.48
C GLN A 50 -24.96 -8.68 -0.73
N LEU A 51 -23.94 -7.87 -1.03
CA LEU A 51 -22.63 -7.92 -0.39
C LEU A 51 -22.73 -7.64 1.11
N HIS A 52 -23.46 -6.59 1.51
CA HIS A 52 -23.61 -6.23 2.91
C HIS A 52 -24.47 -7.21 3.69
N GLY A 53 -25.58 -7.68 3.10
CA GLY A 53 -26.37 -8.75 3.68
C GLY A 53 -25.56 -10.02 3.91
N ALA A 54 -24.70 -10.41 2.95
CA ALA A 54 -23.80 -11.55 3.10
C ALA A 54 -22.79 -11.33 4.24
N ALA A 55 -22.18 -10.14 4.35
CA ALA A 55 -21.24 -9.82 5.42
C ALA A 55 -21.90 -9.89 6.82
N LEU A 56 -23.11 -9.32 6.97
CA LEU A 56 -23.85 -9.38 8.24
C LEU A 56 -24.25 -10.81 8.62
N LEU A 57 -24.59 -11.66 7.64
CA LEU A 57 -24.86 -13.08 7.89
C LEU A 57 -23.61 -13.84 8.35
N VAL A 58 -22.44 -13.50 7.83
CA VAL A 58 -21.16 -14.06 8.30
C VAL A 58 -20.92 -13.63 9.75
N GLU A 59 -21.07 -12.35 10.06
CA GLU A 59 -20.90 -11.83 11.42
C GLU A 59 -21.86 -12.49 12.42
N GLN A 60 -23.15 -12.56 12.08
CA GLN A 60 -24.16 -13.21 12.92
C GLN A 60 -23.81 -14.68 13.19
N ARG A 61 -23.29 -15.39 12.19
CA ARG A 61 -22.84 -16.78 12.38
C ARG A 61 -21.63 -16.88 13.29
N VAL A 62 -20.64 -16.00 13.15
CA VAL A 62 -19.49 -15.96 14.07
C VAL A 62 -19.94 -15.73 15.51
N GLN A 63 -20.93 -14.85 15.72
CA GLN A 63 -21.51 -14.60 17.03
C GLN A 63 -22.27 -15.83 17.59
N LEU A 64 -22.98 -16.57 16.73
CA LEU A 64 -23.79 -17.75 17.12
C LEU A 64 -22.96 -19.02 17.34
N GLU A 65 -21.87 -19.23 16.59
CA GLU A 65 -20.98 -20.41 16.71
C GLU A 65 -20.03 -20.32 17.94
N GLU A 66 -20.48 -19.60 18.99
CA GLU A 66 -19.88 -19.43 20.31
C GLU A 66 -18.36 -19.23 20.30
N ALA A 67 -17.85 -18.10 19.78
CA ALA A 67 -16.45 -17.62 19.93
C ALA A 67 -15.34 -18.69 19.85
N SER A 68 -15.61 -19.83 19.20
CA SER A 68 -14.69 -20.95 19.16
C SER A 68 -13.64 -20.62 18.12
N PRO A 69 -12.36 -21.01 18.32
CA PRO A 69 -11.32 -20.76 17.32
C PRO A 69 -11.70 -21.27 15.92
N GLU A 70 -12.41 -22.40 15.85
CA GLU A 70 -12.94 -22.96 14.59
C GLU A 70 -14.03 -22.10 13.95
N GLY A 71 -14.99 -21.60 14.75
CA GLY A 71 -16.04 -20.70 14.28
C GLY A 71 -15.49 -19.38 13.76
N THR A 72 -14.54 -18.77 14.48
CA THR A 72 -13.86 -17.54 14.05
C THR A 72 -13.06 -17.75 12.77
N ALA A 73 -12.29 -18.85 12.68
CA ALA A 73 -11.54 -19.22 11.48
C ALA A 73 -12.47 -19.38 10.27
N ARG A 74 -13.60 -20.08 10.44
CA ARG A 74 -14.61 -20.23 9.39
C ARG A 74 -15.23 -18.88 9.00
N GLY A 75 -15.53 -18.03 9.96
CA GLY A 75 -16.02 -16.67 9.72
C GLY A 75 -15.06 -15.85 8.87
N LEU A 76 -13.78 -15.84 9.25
CA LEU A 76 -12.72 -15.19 8.48
C LEU A 76 -12.68 -15.72 7.04
N CYS A 77 -12.77 -17.04 6.85
CA CYS A 77 -12.79 -17.65 5.52
C CYS A 77 -13.94 -17.18 4.64
N LEU A 78 -15.15 -17.10 5.20
CA LEU A 78 -16.30 -16.59 4.47
C LEU A 78 -16.12 -15.11 4.10
N GLN A 79 -15.59 -14.32 5.05
CA GLN A 79 -15.32 -12.91 4.82
C GLN A 79 -14.26 -12.72 3.72
N LEU A 80 -13.15 -13.46 3.75
CA LEU A 80 -12.10 -13.40 2.72
C LEU A 80 -12.59 -13.87 1.36
N ALA A 81 -13.44 -14.91 1.31
CA ALA A 81 -14.05 -15.37 0.06
C ALA A 81 -14.98 -14.30 -0.55
N LEU A 82 -15.78 -13.64 0.29
CA LEU A 82 -16.61 -12.51 -0.11
C LEU A 82 -15.74 -11.37 -0.66
N PHE A 83 -14.66 -11.04 0.04
CA PHE A 83 -13.69 -10.04 -0.40
C PHE A 83 -13.04 -10.36 -1.72
N ARG A 84 -12.62 -11.61 -1.92
CA ARG A 84 -12.01 -12.04 -3.17
C ARG A 84 -12.91 -11.68 -4.34
N GLN A 85 -14.22 -11.94 -4.23
CA GLN A 85 -15.19 -11.60 -5.30
C GLN A 85 -15.27 -10.10 -5.57
N VAL A 86 -15.21 -9.28 -4.52
CA VAL A 86 -15.20 -7.81 -4.65
C VAL A 86 -13.90 -7.37 -5.34
N VAL A 87 -12.75 -7.78 -4.81
CA VAL A 87 -11.41 -7.36 -5.25
C VAL A 87 -11.06 -7.87 -6.65
N SER A 88 -11.59 -9.02 -7.07
CA SER A 88 -11.36 -9.58 -8.41
C SER A 88 -12.29 -9.01 -9.49
N GLY A 89 -13.25 -8.15 -9.15
CA GLY A 89 -14.19 -7.58 -10.14
C GLY A 89 -15.12 -8.62 -10.78
N THR A 90 -15.24 -9.81 -10.18
CA THR A 90 -15.97 -10.95 -10.77
C THR A 90 -17.49 -10.76 -10.77
N ALA A 91 -18.00 -9.72 -10.11
CA ALA A 91 -19.42 -9.35 -10.11
C ALA A 91 -19.82 -8.48 -11.32
N GLY A 92 -18.96 -8.36 -12.34
CA GLY A 92 -19.24 -7.55 -13.53
C GLY A 92 -19.09 -6.04 -13.32
N LEU A 93 -18.62 -5.62 -12.15
CA LEU A 93 -18.26 -4.23 -11.84
C LEU A 93 -16.76 -4.17 -11.51
N PRO A 94 -15.98 -3.29 -12.16
CA PRO A 94 -14.56 -3.15 -11.86
C PRO A 94 -14.37 -2.62 -10.44
N PHE A 95 -13.43 -3.20 -9.68
CA PHE A 95 -13.24 -2.88 -8.26
C PHE A 95 -13.10 -1.39 -7.96
N PRO A 96 -12.40 -0.56 -8.76
CA PRO A 96 -12.27 0.86 -8.43
C PRO A 96 -13.61 1.56 -8.43
N GLN A 97 -14.55 1.19 -9.31
CA GLN A 97 -15.89 1.77 -9.28
C GLN A 97 -16.63 1.38 -8.00
N VAL A 98 -16.45 0.13 -7.56
CA VAL A 98 -17.00 -0.36 -6.29
C VAL A 98 -16.37 0.38 -5.10
N ALA A 99 -15.05 0.45 -5.01
CA ALA A 99 -14.36 1.22 -3.97
C ALA A 99 -14.70 2.71 -4.01
N ASN A 100 -14.88 3.27 -5.21
CA ASN A 100 -15.31 4.64 -5.40
C ASN A 100 -16.78 4.87 -5.05
N SER A 101 -17.65 3.86 -5.06
CA SER A 101 -19.04 4.06 -4.65
C SER A 101 -19.21 4.16 -3.14
N CYS A 102 -18.44 3.36 -2.38
CA CYS A 102 -18.66 3.14 -0.94
C CYS A 102 -17.35 2.91 -0.17
N PRO A 103 -16.40 3.86 -0.17
CA PRO A 103 -15.07 3.62 0.39
C PRO A 103 -15.11 3.39 1.92
N THR A 104 -16.02 4.04 2.65
CA THR A 104 -16.21 3.83 4.09
C THR A 104 -16.67 2.40 4.40
N LEU A 105 -17.57 1.83 3.59
CA LEU A 105 -18.05 0.46 3.78
C LEU A 105 -16.94 -0.56 3.52
N ILE A 106 -16.21 -0.43 2.40
CA ILE A 106 -15.14 -1.38 2.04
C ILE A 106 -14.03 -1.36 3.08
N SER A 107 -13.56 -0.19 3.47
CA SER A 107 -12.53 -0.09 4.51
C SER A 107 -13.01 -0.67 5.85
N SER A 108 -14.30 -0.56 6.18
CA SER A 108 -14.87 -1.19 7.38
C SER A 108 -14.89 -2.73 7.27
N TYR A 109 -15.11 -3.28 6.08
CA TYR A 109 -14.97 -4.73 5.90
C TYR A 109 -13.52 -5.18 6.13
N PHE A 110 -12.52 -4.39 5.72
CA PHE A 110 -11.11 -4.75 5.94
C PHE A 110 -10.80 -4.73 7.44
N GLU A 111 -11.39 -3.79 8.17
CA GLU A 111 -11.34 -3.73 9.63
C GLU A 111 -11.97 -4.98 10.26
N TRP A 112 -13.16 -5.40 9.83
CA TRP A 112 -13.81 -6.61 10.37
C TRP A 112 -13.05 -7.88 10.04
N ALA A 113 -12.56 -8.02 8.81
CA ALA A 113 -11.72 -9.16 8.43
C ALA A 113 -10.41 -9.18 9.23
N SER A 114 -9.85 -8.00 9.55
CA SER A 114 -8.69 -7.89 10.42
C SER A 114 -8.97 -8.36 11.84
N GLU A 115 -10.09 -7.94 12.44
CA GLU A 115 -10.50 -8.36 13.77
C GLU A 115 -10.71 -9.88 13.85
N LEU A 116 -11.41 -10.46 12.87
CA LEU A 116 -11.58 -11.90 12.76
C LEU A 116 -10.25 -12.64 12.60
N ALA A 117 -9.31 -12.08 11.83
CA ALA A 117 -7.98 -12.65 11.68
C ALA A 117 -7.22 -12.64 13.02
N VAL A 118 -7.20 -11.51 13.74
CA VAL A 118 -6.56 -11.42 15.05
C VAL A 118 -7.18 -12.41 16.05
N GLN A 119 -8.52 -12.51 16.09
CA GLN A 119 -9.23 -13.47 16.94
C GLN A 119 -8.93 -14.93 16.57
N ALA A 120 -8.71 -15.21 15.29
CA ALA A 120 -8.30 -16.53 14.78
C ALA A 120 -6.80 -16.84 15.00
N GLY A 121 -6.07 -16.00 15.76
CA GLY A 121 -4.63 -16.19 15.99
C GLY A 121 -3.76 -15.84 14.78
N GLN A 122 -4.27 -15.01 13.86
CA GLN A 122 -3.63 -14.58 12.62
C GLN A 122 -3.36 -13.06 12.62
N PRO A 123 -2.60 -12.51 13.58
CA PRO A 123 -2.44 -11.08 13.72
C PRO A 123 -1.69 -10.42 12.56
N ARG A 124 -0.69 -11.07 11.94
CA ARG A 124 0.01 -10.51 10.77
C ARG A 124 -0.91 -10.42 9.56
N ARG A 125 -1.83 -11.37 9.41
CA ARG A 125 -2.91 -11.26 8.42
C ARG A 125 -3.80 -10.08 8.71
N GLY A 126 -4.23 -9.93 9.97
CA GLY A 126 -5.09 -8.82 10.37
C GLY A 126 -4.44 -7.48 10.05
N ARG A 127 -3.13 -7.37 10.28
CA ARG A 127 -2.34 -6.20 9.90
C ARG A 127 -2.32 -5.98 8.37
N ALA A 128 -1.99 -7.00 7.58
CA ALA A 128 -1.94 -6.90 6.12
C ALA A 128 -3.31 -6.49 5.51
N LEU A 129 -4.41 -6.99 6.09
CA LEU A 129 -5.77 -6.58 5.69
C LEU A 129 -6.03 -5.11 6.00
N LEU A 130 -5.61 -4.60 7.16
CA LEU A 130 -5.73 -3.17 7.47
C LEU A 130 -4.85 -2.30 6.57
N GLN A 131 -3.62 -2.74 6.26
CA GLN A 131 -2.75 -2.02 5.33
C GLN A 131 -3.40 -1.90 3.94
N LEU A 132 -4.00 -2.97 3.44
CA LEU A 132 -4.67 -2.95 2.14
C LEU A 132 -5.96 -2.11 2.13
N GLY A 133 -6.65 -2.01 3.27
CA GLY A 133 -7.83 -1.15 3.42
C GLY A 133 -7.52 0.31 3.76
N ALA A 134 -6.31 0.65 4.21
CA ALA A 134 -5.92 2.00 4.60
C ALA A 134 -6.04 3.03 3.46
N PRO A 135 -5.58 2.77 2.23
CA PRO A 135 -5.78 3.69 1.11
C PRO A 135 -7.25 3.97 0.81
N ILE A 136 -8.11 2.96 0.95
CA ILE A 136 -9.57 3.11 0.76
C ILE A 136 -10.16 3.97 1.88
N ARG A 137 -9.67 3.84 3.11
CA ARG A 137 -10.06 4.71 4.23
C ARG A 137 -9.62 6.16 4.00
N THR A 138 -8.41 6.38 3.48
CA THR A 138 -7.90 7.70 3.11
C THR A 138 -8.76 8.35 2.02
N MET A 139 -9.14 7.59 0.99
CA MET A 139 -10.07 8.04 -0.03
C MET A 139 -11.44 8.45 0.56
N ALA A 140 -11.97 7.65 1.50
CA ALA A 140 -13.23 7.97 2.19
C ALA A 140 -13.12 9.29 2.99
N LEU A 141 -12.02 9.49 3.72
CA LEU A 141 -11.75 10.71 4.47
C LEU A 141 -11.62 11.93 3.55
N SER A 142 -10.81 11.82 2.51
CA SER A 142 -10.60 12.90 1.53
C SER A 142 -11.93 13.38 0.94
N ARG A 143 -12.79 12.45 0.51
CA ARG A 143 -14.13 12.80 -0.01
C ARG A 143 -14.99 13.53 0.99
N ALA A 144 -15.06 13.03 2.23
CA ALA A 144 -15.86 13.69 3.26
C ALA A 144 -15.34 15.12 3.53
N LEU A 145 -14.03 15.30 3.61
CA LEU A 145 -13.42 16.61 3.92
C LEU A 145 -13.63 17.63 2.80
N PHE A 146 -13.41 17.22 1.54
CA PHE A 146 -13.37 18.14 0.39
C PHE A 146 -14.71 18.31 -0.33
N ARG A 147 -15.74 17.54 0.01
CA ARG A 147 -17.10 17.77 -0.52
C ARG A 147 -17.75 18.99 0.16
N PRO A 148 -18.21 19.99 -0.63
CA PRO A 148 -18.89 21.17 -0.08
C PRO A 148 -20.23 20.85 0.60
N GLU A 149 -20.95 19.84 0.10
CA GLU A 149 -22.28 19.44 0.56
C GLU A 149 -22.27 18.61 1.85
N GLU A 150 -21.10 18.10 2.26
CA GLU A 150 -20.96 17.28 3.45
C GLU A 150 -21.15 18.10 4.73
N THR A 151 -22.03 17.63 5.61
CA THR A 151 -22.30 18.31 6.88
C THR A 151 -21.07 18.23 7.79
N ARG A 152 -20.89 19.21 8.68
CA ARG A 152 -19.82 19.18 9.69
C ARG A 152 -19.82 17.87 10.50
N ALA A 153 -21.00 17.39 10.88
CA ALA A 153 -21.15 16.14 11.62
C ALA A 153 -20.67 14.92 10.82
N ALA A 154 -20.94 14.87 9.52
CA ALA A 154 -20.45 13.80 8.65
C ALA A 154 -18.91 13.83 8.52
N LYS A 155 -18.32 15.03 8.37
CA LYS A 155 -16.86 15.22 8.36
C LYS A 155 -16.21 14.75 9.66
N GLU A 156 -16.77 15.13 10.80
CA GLU A 156 -16.31 14.71 12.13
C GLU A 156 -16.45 13.18 12.33
N ALA A 157 -17.55 12.58 11.88
CA ALA A 157 -17.76 11.14 11.93
C ALA A 157 -16.70 10.39 11.09
N GLN A 158 -16.45 10.84 9.87
CA GLN A 158 -15.44 10.22 9.00
C GLN A 158 -14.02 10.37 9.55
N SER A 159 -13.69 11.52 10.12
CA SER A 159 -12.41 11.74 10.80
C SER A 159 -12.23 10.80 12.00
N THR A 160 -13.29 10.62 12.80
CA THR A 160 -13.30 9.70 13.94
C THR A 160 -13.06 8.25 13.50
N LEU A 161 -13.76 7.80 12.44
CA LEU A 161 -13.57 6.47 11.88
C LEU A 161 -12.15 6.27 11.37
N SER A 162 -11.59 7.26 10.67
CA SER A 162 -10.24 7.20 10.13
C SER A 162 -9.18 7.15 11.24
N THR A 163 -9.36 7.92 12.31
CA THR A 163 -8.50 7.89 13.50
C THR A 163 -8.53 6.54 14.19
N LYS A 164 -9.73 5.96 14.37
CA LYS A 164 -9.90 4.62 14.96
C LYS A 164 -9.20 3.55 14.11
N TYR A 165 -9.37 3.62 12.79
CA TYR A 165 -8.75 2.70 11.84
C TYR A 165 -7.22 2.78 11.90
N ALA A 166 -6.66 4.00 11.85
CA ALA A 166 -5.23 4.24 11.94
C ALA A 166 -4.65 3.77 13.27
N SER A 167 -5.35 3.98 14.39
CA SER A 167 -4.92 3.49 15.70
C SER A 167 -4.81 1.97 15.73
N LYS A 168 -5.83 1.24 15.25
CA LYS A 168 -5.80 -0.23 15.19
C LYS A 168 -4.65 -0.75 14.34
N LEU A 169 -4.44 -0.14 13.18
CA LEU A 169 -3.36 -0.50 12.28
C LEU A 169 -2.00 -0.26 12.94
N ARG A 170 -1.81 0.89 13.59
CA ARG A 170 -0.61 1.21 14.37
C ARG A 170 -0.38 0.21 15.49
N ASP A 171 -1.40 -0.14 16.26
CA ASP A 171 -1.26 -1.10 17.36
C ASP A 171 -0.79 -2.48 16.87
N LEU A 172 -1.35 -2.95 15.74
CA LEU A 172 -0.89 -4.19 15.11
C LEU A 172 0.52 -4.04 14.50
N HIS A 173 0.85 -2.88 13.92
CA HIS A 173 2.17 -2.61 13.36
C HIS A 173 3.25 -2.59 14.43
N MET A 174 3.03 -1.89 15.55
CA MET A 174 4.00 -1.86 16.67
C MET A 174 4.21 -3.25 17.30
N LYS A 175 3.18 -4.10 17.31
CA LYS A 175 3.25 -5.42 17.95
C LYS A 175 3.76 -6.53 17.03
N TYR A 176 3.43 -6.48 15.74
CA TYR A 176 3.66 -7.58 14.79
C TYR A 176 4.38 -7.13 13.51
N GLY A 177 4.89 -5.90 13.51
CA GLY A 177 5.68 -5.35 12.42
C GLY A 177 7.09 -5.87 12.38
N LEU A 178 7.88 -5.24 11.51
CA LEU A 178 9.26 -5.62 11.26
C LEU A 178 10.13 -5.05 12.36
N GLU A 179 11.09 -5.86 12.80
CA GLU A 179 12.10 -5.44 13.75
C GLU A 179 13.21 -4.68 13.04
N GLU A 180 13.63 -3.57 13.65
CA GLU A 180 14.84 -2.86 13.25
C GLU A 180 16.08 -3.72 13.49
N LYS A 181 17.09 -3.54 12.64
CA LYS A 181 18.36 -4.25 12.74
C LYS A 181 19.51 -3.26 12.71
N GLU A 182 20.53 -3.57 13.50
CA GLU A 182 21.82 -2.91 13.43
C GLU A 182 22.44 -3.09 12.04
N TRP A 183 22.94 -2.00 11.46
CA TRP A 183 23.49 -1.99 10.12
C TRP A 183 24.75 -2.86 10.01
N GLN A 184 24.74 -3.76 9.04
CA GLN A 184 25.91 -4.53 8.62
C GLN A 184 26.54 -3.83 7.41
N ILE A 185 27.37 -2.83 7.69
CA ILE A 185 28.07 -2.06 6.65
C ILE A 185 29.04 -2.98 5.89
N VAL A 186 29.00 -2.89 4.57
CA VAL A 186 29.86 -3.65 3.67
C VAL A 186 30.87 -2.74 2.99
N ASP A 187 32.06 -3.27 2.75
CA ASP A 187 33.08 -2.58 1.96
C ASP A 187 32.72 -2.57 0.48
N ALA A 188 33.27 -1.61 -0.26
CA ALA A 188 33.02 -1.39 -1.67
C ALA A 188 33.43 -2.55 -2.60
N ASP A 189 34.10 -3.59 -2.09
CA ASP A 189 34.59 -4.74 -2.87
C ASP A 189 33.47 -5.74 -3.26
N HIS A 190 32.28 -5.64 -2.65
CA HIS A 190 31.12 -6.44 -3.04
C HIS A 190 30.19 -5.61 -3.92
N GLN A 191 30.41 -5.57 -5.23
CA GLN A 191 29.58 -4.77 -6.12
C GLN A 191 28.60 -5.66 -6.87
N ASN A 192 27.32 -5.61 -6.47
CA ASN A 192 26.28 -5.91 -7.44
C ASN A 192 26.27 -4.77 -8.45
N TRP A 193 25.86 -5.06 -9.68
CA TRP A 193 25.57 -4.00 -10.63
C TRP A 193 24.23 -3.37 -10.29
N VAL A 194 24.29 -2.21 -9.62
CA VAL A 194 23.12 -1.40 -9.24
C VAL A 194 22.99 -0.21 -10.17
N VAL A 195 21.76 0.05 -10.61
CA VAL A 195 21.38 1.30 -11.30
C VAL A 195 20.36 2.05 -10.45
N VAL A 196 20.54 3.36 -10.35
CA VAL A 196 19.71 4.26 -9.55
C VAL A 196 18.94 5.19 -10.47
N HIS A 197 17.63 5.24 -10.32
CA HIS A 197 16.75 6.05 -11.15
C HIS A 197 15.84 6.92 -10.29
N SER A 198 15.55 8.12 -10.81
CA SER A 198 14.64 9.10 -10.20
C SER A 198 13.85 9.83 -11.27
N LEU A 199 12.68 10.38 -10.91
CA LEU A 199 11.88 11.21 -11.81
C LEU A 199 11.46 12.50 -11.08
N CYS A 200 11.85 13.63 -11.64
CA CYS A 200 11.37 14.95 -11.26
C CYS A 200 10.62 15.55 -12.46
N ASP A 201 9.35 15.17 -12.64
CA ASP A 201 8.53 15.70 -13.74
C ASP A 201 8.04 17.11 -13.43
N SER A 202 8.50 18.02 -14.25
CA SER A 202 8.39 19.43 -14.03
C SER A 202 7.13 20.04 -14.69
N ASN A 203 6.57 19.33 -15.67
CA ASN A 203 5.38 19.75 -16.42
C ASN A 203 4.10 19.52 -15.62
N PHE A 204 4.06 18.52 -14.75
CA PHE A 204 2.86 18.16 -14.00
C PHE A 204 2.60 19.08 -12.79
N ALA A 205 3.64 19.79 -12.34
CA ALA A 205 3.62 20.67 -11.17
C ALA A 205 2.98 22.06 -11.39
N GLY A 206 2.28 22.28 -12.50
CA GLY A 206 1.75 23.62 -12.83
C GLY A 206 2.84 24.67 -13.08
N GLY A 207 4.04 24.25 -13.53
CA GLY A 207 5.11 25.13 -14.02
C GLY A 207 6.02 25.77 -12.97
N ASN A 208 5.83 25.54 -11.67
CA ASN A 208 6.63 26.18 -10.61
C ASN A 208 7.64 25.28 -9.87
N LEU A 209 7.59 23.95 -10.03
CA LEU A 209 8.62 23.06 -9.44
C LEU A 209 9.90 22.96 -10.28
N GLU A 210 9.89 23.45 -11.53
CA GLU A 210 10.97 23.27 -12.52
C GLU A 210 12.37 23.67 -12.05
N ASN A 211 12.50 24.59 -11.10
CA ASN A 211 13.79 25.24 -10.85
C ASN A 211 14.32 25.11 -9.44
N VAL A 212 13.56 24.57 -8.48
CA VAL A 212 13.91 24.76 -7.09
C VAL A 212 14.68 23.57 -6.51
N THR A 213 14.16 22.35 -6.64
CA THR A 213 14.76 21.17 -5.99
C THR A 213 15.46 20.21 -6.93
N PHE A 214 15.20 20.27 -8.25
CA PHE A 214 15.77 19.36 -9.24
C PHE A 214 17.30 19.23 -9.11
N GLY A 215 18.02 20.36 -9.12
CA GLY A 215 19.48 20.35 -9.06
C GLY A 215 20.02 19.82 -7.72
N ILE A 216 19.27 20.03 -6.63
CA ILE A 216 19.63 19.54 -5.30
C ILE A 216 19.43 18.02 -5.24
N THR A 217 18.28 17.52 -5.68
CA THR A 217 17.95 16.10 -5.74
C THR A 217 18.94 15.35 -6.64
N GLU A 218 19.15 15.85 -7.87
CA GLU A 218 20.06 15.22 -8.84
C GLU A 218 21.48 15.16 -8.28
N HIS A 219 21.97 16.25 -7.68
CA HIS A 219 23.29 16.27 -7.06
C HIS A 219 23.38 15.28 -5.89
N ASN A 220 22.37 15.23 -5.03
CA ASN A 220 22.35 14.33 -3.87
C ASN A 220 22.40 12.86 -4.29
N HIS A 221 21.52 12.46 -5.22
CA HIS A 221 21.43 11.08 -5.70
C HIS A 221 22.65 10.67 -6.51
N LYS A 222 23.12 11.54 -7.41
CA LYS A 222 24.31 11.28 -8.22
C LYS A 222 25.55 11.10 -7.35
N SER A 223 25.74 11.96 -6.35
CA SER A 223 26.88 11.85 -5.42
C SER A 223 26.85 10.55 -4.62
N TYR A 224 25.66 10.08 -4.22
CA TYR A 224 25.51 8.76 -3.59
C TYR A 224 25.86 7.62 -4.56
N ALA A 225 25.35 7.67 -5.79
CA ALA A 225 25.63 6.66 -6.80
C ALA A 225 27.13 6.58 -7.14
N GLU A 226 27.77 7.73 -7.35
CA GLU A 226 29.21 7.83 -7.63
C GLU A 226 30.07 7.23 -6.51
N ARG A 227 29.70 7.47 -5.24
CA ARG A 227 30.41 6.90 -4.07
C ARG A 227 30.48 5.37 -4.11
N TRP A 228 29.42 4.72 -4.57
CA TRP A 228 29.31 3.26 -4.58
C TRP A 228 29.54 2.64 -5.96
N GLY A 229 29.89 3.44 -6.97
CA GLY A 229 30.09 2.97 -8.34
C GLY A 229 28.80 2.56 -9.05
N TYR A 230 27.65 3.06 -8.61
CA TYR A 230 26.36 2.82 -9.26
C TYR A 230 26.17 3.74 -10.46
N GLU A 231 25.42 3.28 -11.45
CA GLU A 231 24.95 4.15 -12.54
C GLU A 231 23.74 4.95 -12.06
N TYR A 232 23.64 6.22 -12.46
CA TYR A 232 22.52 7.09 -12.08
C TYR A 232 21.88 7.75 -13.30
N THR A 233 20.54 7.76 -13.33
CA THR A 233 19.75 8.48 -14.33
C THR A 233 18.62 9.27 -13.67
N MET A 234 18.63 10.60 -13.85
CA MET A 234 17.52 11.48 -13.52
C MET A 234 16.61 11.63 -14.75
N HIS A 235 15.33 11.30 -14.58
CA HIS A 235 14.29 11.52 -15.58
C HIS A 235 13.60 12.86 -15.29
N THR A 236 13.29 13.63 -16.34
CA THR A 236 12.61 14.93 -16.22
C THR A 236 11.19 14.92 -16.77
N GLN A 237 10.77 13.79 -17.35
CA GLN A 237 9.46 13.62 -17.96
C GLN A 237 8.97 12.20 -17.71
N THR A 238 7.70 12.06 -17.35
CA THR A 238 7.05 10.76 -17.25
C THR A 238 7.01 10.08 -18.63
N PRO A 239 7.29 8.77 -18.72
CA PRO A 239 7.09 8.02 -19.97
C PRO A 239 5.61 7.82 -20.31
N LEU A 240 4.69 8.16 -19.40
CA LEU A 240 3.25 7.98 -19.54
C LEU A 240 2.55 9.35 -19.65
N ALA A 241 2.53 9.93 -20.86
CA ALA A 241 2.06 11.30 -21.08
C ALA A 241 0.59 11.56 -20.71
N GLU A 242 -0.24 10.51 -20.68
CA GLU A 242 -1.68 10.61 -20.38
C GLU A 242 -2.03 10.12 -18.96
N GLU A 243 -1.04 9.75 -18.16
CA GLU A 243 -1.22 9.18 -16.82
C GLU A 243 -0.62 10.11 -15.76
N GLU A 244 -1.00 9.89 -14.50
CA GLU A 244 -0.40 10.64 -13.39
C GLU A 244 1.10 10.25 -13.22
N PRO A 245 2.01 11.22 -12.97
CA PRO A 245 3.46 10.98 -12.99
C PRO A 245 3.95 9.92 -12.02
N GLN A 246 3.26 9.70 -10.90
CA GLN A 246 3.66 8.67 -9.94
C GLN A 246 3.60 7.25 -10.52
N PHE A 247 2.90 7.01 -11.64
CA PHE A 247 2.93 5.72 -12.33
C PHE A 247 4.15 5.59 -13.26
N GLY A 248 4.75 6.72 -13.66
CA GLY A 248 5.92 6.76 -14.54
C GLY A 248 7.12 6.00 -13.98
N LYS A 249 7.30 5.98 -12.66
CA LYS A 249 8.40 5.24 -12.00
C LYS A 249 8.35 3.74 -12.19
N LEU A 250 7.14 3.16 -12.18
CA LEU A 250 6.96 1.73 -12.43
C LEU A 250 7.28 1.40 -13.89
N GLN A 251 6.86 2.28 -14.82
CA GLN A 251 7.17 2.12 -16.24
C GLN A 251 8.69 2.23 -16.50
N ILE A 252 9.37 3.21 -15.90
CA ILE A 252 10.85 3.33 -15.99
C ILE A 252 11.53 2.07 -15.47
N ALA A 253 11.11 1.55 -14.31
CA ALA A 253 11.65 0.32 -13.75
C ALA A 253 11.46 -0.87 -14.70
N ILE A 254 10.25 -1.01 -15.26
CA ILE A 254 9.94 -2.06 -16.25
C ILE A 254 10.86 -1.96 -17.47
N ASP A 255 11.04 -0.77 -18.03
CA ASP A 255 11.85 -0.59 -19.25
C ASP A 255 13.33 -0.90 -19.00
N VAL A 256 13.88 -0.50 -17.85
CA VAL A 256 15.26 -0.83 -17.45
C VAL A 256 15.42 -2.35 -17.27
N LEU A 257 14.48 -2.99 -16.57
CA LEU A 257 14.51 -4.43 -16.30
C LEU A 257 14.22 -5.28 -17.55
N ARG A 258 13.62 -4.70 -18.61
CA ARG A 258 13.42 -5.34 -19.92
C ARG A 258 14.63 -5.27 -20.84
N SER A 259 15.61 -4.42 -20.52
CA SER A 259 16.80 -4.23 -21.35
C SER A 259 17.54 -5.55 -21.63
N GLU A 260 18.39 -5.56 -22.67
CA GLU A 260 19.17 -6.75 -23.06
C GLU A 260 20.05 -7.26 -21.92
N ARG A 261 20.51 -6.34 -21.07
CA ARG A 261 21.35 -6.62 -19.91
C ARG A 261 20.73 -5.92 -18.70
N PRO A 262 19.74 -6.52 -18.02
CA PRO A 262 19.15 -5.92 -16.84
C PRO A 262 20.16 -5.87 -15.69
N PRO A 263 20.09 -4.85 -14.81
CA PRO A 263 20.97 -4.74 -13.64
C PRO A 263 20.73 -5.87 -12.64
N ASP A 264 21.68 -6.12 -11.74
CA ASP A 264 21.43 -7.01 -10.61
C ASP A 264 20.32 -6.42 -9.74
N TRP A 265 20.40 -5.10 -9.51
CA TRP A 265 19.39 -4.33 -8.80
C TRP A 265 19.08 -2.99 -9.47
N PHE A 266 17.80 -2.71 -9.59
CA PHE A 266 17.26 -1.38 -9.85
C PHE A 266 16.88 -0.75 -8.51
N LEU A 267 17.37 0.46 -8.22
CA LEU A 267 16.96 1.28 -7.09
C LEU A 267 16.18 2.49 -7.60
N TRP A 268 14.98 2.67 -7.07
CA TRP A 268 14.19 3.88 -7.26
C TRP A 268 14.36 4.85 -6.09
N LEU A 269 14.47 6.15 -6.39
CA LEU A 269 14.37 7.25 -5.43
C LEU A 269 13.41 8.31 -5.97
N ASP A 270 12.31 8.59 -5.25
CA ASP A 270 11.42 9.72 -5.54
C ASP A 270 12.19 11.05 -5.46
N CYS A 271 11.70 12.07 -6.18
CA CYS A 271 12.36 13.38 -6.29
C CYS A 271 12.55 14.09 -4.94
N ASP A 272 11.69 13.78 -3.97
CA ASP A 272 11.65 14.31 -2.61
C ASP A 272 12.27 13.34 -1.57
N ALA A 273 12.97 12.30 -2.01
CA ALA A 273 13.72 11.38 -1.14
C ALA A 273 15.23 11.66 -1.20
N LEU A 274 15.83 12.16 -0.12
CA LEU A 274 17.26 12.48 -0.02
C LEU A 274 18.03 11.34 0.66
N VAL A 275 19.16 10.95 0.07
CA VAL A 275 20.14 10.10 0.75
C VAL A 275 20.91 10.96 1.74
N THR A 276 20.74 10.65 3.03
CA THR A 276 21.26 11.45 4.16
C THR A 276 22.43 10.78 4.86
N ASN A 277 22.53 9.44 4.86
CA ASN A 277 23.74 8.71 5.24
C ASN A 277 24.25 7.88 4.07
N ARG A 278 25.20 8.46 3.33
CA ARG A 278 25.79 7.84 2.13
C ARG A 278 26.81 6.75 2.43
N SER A 279 27.13 6.51 3.71
CA SER A 279 27.99 5.38 4.12
C SER A 279 27.24 4.03 4.11
N ILE A 280 25.92 4.06 3.91
CA ILE A 280 25.09 2.85 3.76
C ILE A 280 24.90 2.58 2.27
N SER A 281 25.35 1.41 1.81
CA SER A 281 25.15 0.94 0.43
C SER A 281 23.88 0.10 0.27
N VAL A 282 23.46 -0.15 -0.97
CA VAL A 282 22.42 -1.14 -1.28
C VAL A 282 22.82 -2.51 -0.73
N GLU A 283 24.08 -2.91 -0.88
CA GLU A 283 24.58 -4.18 -0.34
C GLU A 283 24.49 -4.25 1.18
N SER A 284 24.72 -3.13 1.88
CA SER A 284 24.60 -3.05 3.33
C SER A 284 23.16 -3.30 3.75
N LEU A 285 22.18 -2.72 3.04
CA LEU A 285 20.75 -2.99 3.23
C LEU A 285 20.42 -4.47 2.97
N LEU A 286 20.84 -5.01 1.82
CA LEU A 286 20.57 -6.40 1.45
C LEU A 286 21.16 -7.39 2.46
N ARG A 287 22.37 -7.13 2.96
CA ARG A 287 23.03 -7.96 3.97
C ARG A 287 22.33 -7.85 5.32
N THR A 288 22.08 -6.63 5.80
CA THR A 288 21.44 -6.36 7.10
C THR A 288 20.09 -7.08 7.23
N TYR A 289 19.27 -7.01 6.18
CA TYR A 289 17.93 -7.57 6.19
C TYR A 289 17.81 -8.95 5.54
N GLN A 290 18.91 -9.55 5.07
CA GLN A 290 18.95 -10.87 4.42
C GLN A 290 18.03 -10.94 3.20
N LEU A 291 18.19 -9.99 2.28
CA LEU A 291 17.31 -9.77 1.14
C LEU A 291 17.88 -10.31 -0.18
N SER A 292 19.01 -11.03 -0.12
CA SER A 292 19.72 -11.54 -1.29
C SER A 292 18.97 -12.61 -2.08
N ASP A 293 17.79 -13.06 -1.64
CA ASP A 293 16.86 -13.94 -2.37
C ASP A 293 15.52 -13.26 -2.74
N LYS A 294 15.39 -11.94 -2.52
CA LYS A 294 14.15 -11.17 -2.79
C LYS A 294 14.17 -10.52 -4.16
N ASP A 295 13.01 -10.43 -4.78
CA ASP A 295 12.82 -9.88 -6.12
C ASP A 295 12.29 -8.43 -6.10
N PHE A 296 11.55 -8.06 -5.04
CA PHE A 296 11.04 -6.71 -4.82
C PHE A 296 11.23 -6.36 -3.34
N VAL A 297 11.92 -5.25 -3.07
CA VAL A 297 12.20 -4.75 -1.72
C VAL A 297 11.58 -3.38 -1.53
N VAL A 298 10.78 -3.20 -0.47
CA VAL A 298 10.14 -1.92 -0.16
C VAL A 298 10.06 -1.70 1.35
N ALA A 299 10.06 -0.44 1.77
CA ALA A 299 9.84 -0.08 3.17
C ALA A 299 8.39 -0.31 3.55
N GLU A 300 8.18 -1.01 4.66
CA GLU A 300 6.89 -1.15 5.32
C GLU A 300 6.76 -0.08 6.41
N GLU A 301 5.62 0.59 6.42
CA GLU A 301 5.23 1.57 7.43
C GLU A 301 3.86 1.22 8.02
N VAL A 302 3.36 2.06 8.92
CA VAL A 302 2.07 1.84 9.58
C VAL A 302 0.95 1.67 8.55
N SER A 303 0.86 2.56 7.56
CA SER A 303 -0.17 2.55 6.50
C SER A 303 -0.04 1.44 5.46
N GLY A 304 1.06 0.70 5.42
CA GLY A 304 1.33 -0.27 4.36
C GLY A 304 2.78 -0.23 3.90
N ILE A 305 2.99 0.12 2.63
CA ILE A 305 4.31 0.28 2.04
C ILE A 305 4.46 1.70 1.53
N ASN A 306 5.67 2.24 1.51
CA ASN A 306 5.97 3.47 0.77
C ASN A 306 6.92 3.14 -0.39
N SER A 307 6.46 3.36 -1.62
CA SER A 307 7.17 3.09 -2.87
C SER A 307 7.95 4.29 -3.41
N GLY A 308 8.22 5.30 -2.57
CA GLY A 308 9.16 6.36 -2.93
C GLY A 308 10.62 5.91 -2.89
N VAL A 309 10.89 4.80 -2.21
CA VAL A 309 12.16 4.08 -2.30
C VAL A 309 11.87 2.59 -2.38
N PHE A 310 12.31 1.94 -3.45
CA PHE A 310 12.19 0.49 -3.60
C PHE A 310 13.35 -0.08 -4.42
N LEU A 311 13.60 -1.37 -4.27
CA LEU A 311 14.53 -2.12 -5.10
C LEU A 311 13.83 -3.24 -5.87
N VAL A 312 14.30 -3.50 -7.08
CA VAL A 312 13.82 -4.61 -7.90
C VAL A 312 15.00 -5.37 -8.47
N ARG A 313 14.96 -6.69 -8.36
CA ARG A 313 16.02 -7.54 -8.90
C ARG A 313 15.83 -7.74 -10.41
N GLY A 314 16.87 -7.51 -11.21
CA GLY A 314 16.86 -7.76 -12.66
C GLY A 314 17.37 -9.14 -13.09
N GLY A 315 17.71 -10.01 -12.15
CA GLY A 315 18.27 -11.35 -12.38
C GLY A 315 17.41 -12.29 -13.26
N ALA A 316 18.00 -13.44 -13.61
CA ALA A 316 17.51 -14.34 -14.65
C ALA A 316 16.05 -14.82 -14.52
N GLU A 317 15.52 -14.93 -13.29
CA GLU A 317 14.12 -15.34 -13.07
C GLU A 317 13.09 -14.28 -13.48
N ARG A 318 13.52 -13.01 -13.65
CA ARG A 318 12.69 -11.86 -14.04
C ARG A 318 11.37 -11.74 -13.25
N ARG A 319 11.35 -12.21 -11.99
CA ARG A 319 10.13 -12.21 -11.17
C ARG A 319 9.76 -10.80 -10.73
N GLY A 320 10.75 -9.98 -10.36
CA GLY A 320 10.53 -8.56 -10.06
C GLY A 320 9.92 -7.81 -11.24
N LEU A 321 10.42 -8.04 -12.46
CA LEU A 321 9.83 -7.48 -13.68
C LEU A 321 8.36 -7.91 -13.86
N ARG A 322 8.06 -9.22 -13.78
CA ARG A 322 6.67 -9.71 -13.91
C ARG A 322 5.75 -9.10 -12.86
N PHE A 323 6.21 -9.02 -11.61
CA PHE A 323 5.46 -8.38 -10.53
C PHE A 323 5.08 -6.94 -10.88
N LEU A 324 6.04 -6.13 -11.38
CA LEU A 324 5.75 -4.75 -11.79
C LEU A 324 4.80 -4.68 -12.99
N GLU A 325 4.98 -5.55 -14.00
CA GLU A 325 4.11 -5.61 -15.18
C GLU A 325 2.66 -5.94 -14.78
N GLU A 326 2.48 -6.88 -13.86
CA GLU A 326 1.15 -7.26 -13.33
C GLU A 326 0.57 -6.18 -12.42
N ALA A 327 1.39 -5.54 -11.58
CA ALA A 327 0.95 -4.39 -10.78
C ALA A 327 0.49 -3.23 -11.68
N MET A 328 1.20 -2.94 -12.78
CA MET A 328 0.82 -1.92 -13.76
C MET A 328 -0.52 -2.18 -14.45
N GLN A 329 -0.95 -3.44 -14.53
CA GLN A 329 -2.27 -3.83 -15.04
C GLN A 329 -3.37 -3.72 -13.98
N SER A 330 -3.03 -3.36 -12.74
CA SER A 330 -4.01 -3.20 -11.68
C SER A 330 -4.93 -2.02 -11.94
N ASP A 331 -6.22 -2.27 -11.73
CA ASP A 331 -7.25 -1.25 -11.67
C ASP A 331 -7.16 -0.40 -10.38
N TRP A 332 -6.40 -0.83 -9.36
CA TRP A 332 -6.29 -0.13 -8.08
C TRP A 332 -5.39 1.12 -8.17
N ARG A 333 -5.82 2.11 -8.95
CA ARG A 333 -5.09 3.35 -9.25
C ARG A 333 -5.65 4.58 -8.51
N PHE A 334 -6.20 4.40 -7.32
CA PHE A 334 -6.97 5.45 -6.63
C PHE A 334 -6.26 6.12 -5.44
N VAL A 335 -5.11 5.58 -5.01
CA VAL A 335 -4.17 6.25 -4.08
C VAL A 335 -2.76 5.89 -4.50
N TRP A 336 -2.20 6.70 -5.40
CA TRP A 336 -0.84 6.56 -5.95
C TRP A 336 -0.53 5.15 -6.49
N ASP A 337 0.73 4.88 -6.80
CA ASP A 337 1.20 3.57 -7.28
C ASP A 337 1.26 2.50 -6.18
N GLN A 338 1.35 2.92 -4.91
CA GLN A 338 1.40 2.03 -3.74
C GLN A 338 0.20 1.08 -3.66
N THR A 339 -0.99 1.55 -4.06
CA THR A 339 -2.20 0.71 -4.06
C THR A 339 -2.13 -0.43 -5.08
N MET A 340 -1.50 -0.19 -6.23
CA MET A 340 -1.29 -1.19 -7.27
C MET A 340 -0.30 -2.26 -6.79
N LEU A 341 0.83 -1.81 -6.23
CA LEU A 341 1.87 -2.69 -5.69
C LEU A 341 1.34 -3.54 -4.52
N LEU A 342 0.69 -2.93 -3.54
CA LEU A 342 0.18 -3.63 -2.36
C LEU A 342 -0.92 -4.63 -2.72
N GLN A 343 -1.78 -4.30 -3.69
CA GLN A 343 -2.79 -5.24 -4.18
C GLN A 343 -2.14 -6.44 -4.89
N GLN A 344 -1.14 -6.22 -5.73
CA GLN A 344 -0.44 -7.31 -6.40
C GLN A 344 0.31 -8.18 -5.38
N MET A 345 0.95 -7.58 -4.38
CA MET A 345 1.57 -8.31 -3.27
C MET A 345 0.55 -9.19 -2.53
N ALA A 346 -0.65 -8.67 -2.27
CA ALA A 346 -1.73 -9.41 -1.61
C ALA A 346 -2.22 -10.59 -2.45
N ARG A 347 -2.26 -10.44 -3.77
CA ARG A 347 -2.62 -11.52 -4.71
C ARG A 347 -1.58 -12.63 -4.71
N GLU A 348 -0.30 -12.31 -4.91
CA GLU A 348 0.78 -13.30 -4.96
C GLU A 348 1.04 -13.99 -3.60
N SER A 349 0.64 -13.34 -2.51
CA SER A 349 0.75 -13.89 -1.14
C SER A 349 -0.50 -14.67 -0.70
N ASP A 350 -1.49 -14.82 -1.58
CA ASP A 350 -2.76 -15.49 -1.29
C ASP A 350 -3.48 -14.92 -0.04
N LEU A 351 -3.41 -13.59 0.18
CA LEU A 351 -3.99 -12.92 1.36
C LEU A 351 -5.49 -13.19 1.50
N PHE A 352 -6.18 -13.30 0.36
CA PHE A 352 -7.62 -13.59 0.26
C PHE A 352 -7.93 -15.06 -0.04
N GLY A 353 -6.92 -15.92 -0.04
CA GLY A 353 -6.95 -17.25 -0.61
C GLY A 353 -7.71 -18.32 0.15
N ALA A 354 -8.23 -19.28 -0.62
CA ALA A 354 -8.90 -20.47 -0.10
C ALA A 354 -7.92 -21.52 0.45
N THR A 355 -6.64 -21.49 0.04
CA THR A 355 -5.64 -22.48 0.50
C THR A 355 -5.41 -22.37 2.01
N MET A 356 -5.68 -21.21 2.59
CA MET A 356 -5.53 -20.95 4.02
C MET A 356 -6.75 -21.37 4.84
N CYS A 357 -7.90 -21.58 4.19
CA CYS A 357 -9.08 -22.09 4.89
C CYS A 357 -8.95 -23.56 5.31
N SER A 358 -7.88 -24.24 4.89
CA SER A 358 -7.52 -25.57 5.38
C SER A 358 -6.46 -25.58 6.48
N ASP A 359 -5.77 -24.47 6.76
CA ASP A 359 -4.72 -24.44 7.79
C ASP A 359 -4.58 -23.07 8.47
N PHE A 360 -5.18 -22.93 9.67
CA PHE A 360 -5.03 -21.75 10.53
C PHE A 360 -3.87 -21.85 11.52
N SER A 361 -3.06 -22.92 11.47
CA SER A 361 -1.96 -23.12 12.41
C SER A 361 -0.76 -22.19 12.15
N ARG A 362 -0.71 -21.56 10.98
CA ARG A 362 0.38 -20.67 10.55
C ARG A 362 -0.17 -19.29 10.26
N ASP A 363 0.36 -18.27 10.94
CA ASP A 363 0.06 -16.87 10.63
C ASP A 363 0.51 -16.50 9.21
N PHE A 364 -0.13 -15.51 8.63
CA PHE A 364 0.17 -14.99 7.30
C PHE A 364 1.60 -14.48 7.17
N ARG A 365 2.15 -14.70 5.97
CA ARG A 365 3.41 -14.13 5.52
C ARG A 365 3.23 -13.69 4.08
N TRP A 366 3.83 -12.57 3.73
CA TRP A 366 4.00 -12.18 2.34
C TRP A 366 4.76 -13.26 1.57
N ALA A 367 4.54 -13.33 0.26
CA ALA A 367 5.20 -14.28 -0.62
C ALA A 367 6.73 -14.19 -0.44
N PRO A 368 7.46 -15.31 -0.43
CA PRO A 368 8.88 -15.33 -0.04
C PRO A 368 9.81 -14.44 -0.86
N HIS A 369 9.39 -14.02 -2.06
CA HIS A 369 10.16 -13.17 -2.95
C HIS A 369 9.99 -11.66 -2.66
N PHE A 370 9.05 -11.28 -1.78
CA PHE A 370 8.95 -9.92 -1.27
C PHE A 370 9.90 -9.71 -0.09
N GLY A 371 10.71 -8.66 -0.17
CA GLY A 371 11.53 -8.17 0.93
C GLY A 371 10.87 -6.94 1.54
N LEU A 372 10.38 -7.06 2.77
CA LEU A 372 9.93 -5.90 3.52
C LEU A 372 10.99 -5.53 4.55
N VAL A 373 11.27 -4.24 4.66
CA VAL A 373 12.16 -3.66 5.67
C VAL A 373 11.38 -2.63 6.50
N PRO A 374 11.72 -2.43 7.79
CA PRO A 374 11.11 -1.36 8.56
C PRO A 374 11.39 -0.01 7.89
N GLN A 375 10.49 0.95 8.07
CA GLN A 375 10.62 2.29 7.50
C GLN A 375 12.00 2.94 7.74
N HIS A 376 12.56 2.74 8.94
CA HIS A 376 13.89 3.22 9.34
C HIS A 376 15.04 2.71 8.45
N ALA A 377 14.83 1.62 7.71
CA ALA A 377 15.85 1.08 6.84
C ALA A 377 16.09 1.95 5.61
N MET A 378 15.06 2.52 4.96
CA MET A 378 15.27 3.23 3.68
C MET A 378 14.17 4.22 3.27
N ASN A 379 13.26 4.65 4.15
CA ASN A 379 12.16 5.54 3.75
C ASN A 379 11.54 6.34 4.92
N LEU A 380 12.38 7.00 5.71
CA LEU A 380 11.94 7.76 6.89
C LEU A 380 11.28 9.08 6.51
N TYR A 381 10.45 9.63 7.39
CA TYR A 381 9.82 10.93 7.15
C TYR A 381 10.41 12.05 7.99
N GLY A 382 10.17 13.29 7.56
CA GLY A 382 10.41 14.47 8.40
C GLY A 382 9.54 14.42 9.66
N GLU A 383 9.97 15.08 10.72
CA GLU A 383 9.31 15.02 12.04
C GLU A 383 7.79 15.31 11.98
N GLY A 384 7.38 16.31 11.19
CA GLY A 384 5.96 16.67 11.01
C GLY A 384 5.14 15.55 10.37
N SER A 385 5.55 15.06 9.20
CA SER A 385 4.85 13.96 8.50
C SER A 385 4.87 12.67 9.32
N ALA A 386 6.00 12.35 9.98
CA ALA A 386 6.11 11.21 10.87
C ALA A 386 5.09 11.28 12.02
N LEU A 387 4.98 12.43 12.70
CA LEU A 387 4.01 12.63 13.77
C LEU A 387 2.57 12.51 13.25
N GLN A 388 2.26 13.14 12.12
CA GLN A 388 0.92 13.16 11.55
C GLN A 388 0.46 11.75 11.12
N TRP A 389 1.36 10.95 10.56
CA TRP A 389 1.03 9.63 10.02
C TRP A 389 1.33 8.49 11.00
N GLY A 390 1.85 8.82 12.18
CA GLY A 390 2.28 7.82 13.18
C GLY A 390 3.42 6.95 12.67
N ALA A 391 4.27 7.52 11.82
CA ALA A 391 5.40 6.87 11.19
C ALA A 391 6.71 7.17 11.95
N SER A 392 7.82 6.64 11.46
CA SER A 392 9.15 6.87 12.04
C SER A 392 9.75 8.18 11.53
N ALA A 393 10.18 9.04 12.46
CA ALA A 393 10.86 10.29 12.14
C ALA A 393 12.34 10.04 11.88
N TRP A 394 12.87 10.71 10.86
CA TRP A 394 14.29 10.75 10.57
C TRP A 394 15.09 11.41 11.69
N LYS A 395 16.29 10.89 11.92
CA LYS A 395 17.34 11.48 12.75
C LYS A 395 18.68 11.44 12.01
N SER A 396 19.60 12.27 12.46
CA SER A 396 20.97 12.28 11.95
C SER A 396 21.61 10.88 11.99
N GLY A 397 22.14 10.45 10.86
CA GLY A 397 22.77 9.13 10.68
C GLY A 397 21.87 8.09 10.01
N ASP A 398 20.59 8.38 9.81
CA ASP A 398 19.70 7.49 9.07
C ASP A 398 19.96 7.51 7.56
N PHE A 399 19.54 6.46 6.85
CA PHE A 399 19.91 6.25 5.45
C PHE A 399 19.25 7.25 4.49
N ILE A 400 17.92 7.19 4.37
CA ILE A 400 17.15 7.99 3.41
C ILE A 400 16.01 8.69 4.16
N LEU A 401 15.90 10.00 3.93
CA LEU A 401 14.76 10.81 4.32
C LEU A 401 13.88 11.04 3.09
N HIS A 402 12.60 10.74 3.20
CA HIS A 402 11.57 11.04 2.23
C HIS A 402 10.67 12.16 2.77
N LEU A 403 10.63 13.29 2.08
CA LEU A 403 9.77 14.43 2.42
C LEU A 403 8.36 14.26 1.84
N ALA A 404 7.82 13.04 1.99
CA ALA A 404 6.51 12.67 1.47
C ALA A 404 5.42 13.60 2.01
N GLY A 405 4.58 14.08 1.10
CA GLY A 405 3.48 15.01 1.42
C GLY A 405 3.94 16.43 1.76
N CYS A 406 5.23 16.76 1.60
CA CYS A 406 5.74 18.12 1.72
C CYS A 406 5.71 18.79 0.33
N PRO A 407 4.80 19.74 0.06
CA PRO A 407 4.75 20.41 -1.22
C PRO A 407 6.00 21.29 -1.35
N LEU A 408 6.99 20.88 -2.14
CA LEU A 408 8.27 21.60 -2.28
C LEU A 408 8.14 23.00 -2.90
N THR A 409 6.94 23.38 -3.35
CA THR A 409 6.60 24.76 -3.72
C THR A 409 6.35 25.67 -2.52
N GLU A 410 6.08 25.10 -1.33
CA GLU A 410 5.89 25.84 -0.09
C GLU A 410 7.24 26.14 0.56
N SER A 411 7.45 27.38 0.98
CA SER A 411 8.74 27.87 1.47
C SER A 411 9.28 27.11 2.67
N GLU A 412 8.40 26.62 3.54
CA GLU A 412 8.79 25.85 4.74
C GLU A 412 9.32 24.46 4.36
N CYS A 413 8.58 23.74 3.50
CA CYS A 413 9.01 22.46 2.93
C CYS A 413 10.31 22.61 2.15
N HIS A 414 10.39 23.64 1.31
CA HIS A 414 11.57 23.88 0.51
C HIS A 414 12.80 24.20 1.36
N GLY A 415 12.70 25.10 2.35
CA GLY A 415 13.81 25.42 3.24
C GLY A 415 14.31 24.19 4.01
N THR A 416 13.38 23.37 4.51
CA THR A 416 13.71 22.09 5.16
C THR A 416 14.45 21.15 4.20
N PHE A 417 14.02 21.08 2.94
CA PHE A 417 14.66 20.28 1.90
C PHE A 417 16.11 20.74 1.64
N GLU A 418 16.34 22.04 1.47
CA GLU A 418 17.68 22.62 1.27
C GLU A 418 18.60 22.37 2.47
N GLU A 419 18.11 22.60 3.68
CA GLU A 419 18.87 22.41 4.92
C GLU A 419 19.33 20.95 5.08
N ILE A 420 18.45 19.99 4.82
CA ILE A 420 18.78 18.57 4.95
C ILE A 420 19.71 18.11 3.84
N ALA A 421 19.53 18.60 2.61
CA ALA A 421 20.47 18.32 1.52
C ALA A 421 21.87 18.85 1.85
N ALA A 422 21.97 20.10 2.32
CA ALA A 422 23.24 20.69 2.74
C ALA A 422 23.87 19.94 3.91
N TRP A 423 23.06 19.48 4.88
CA TRP A 423 23.52 18.65 5.98
C TRP A 423 24.10 17.31 5.48
N ALA A 424 23.42 16.64 4.54
CA ALA A 424 23.85 15.37 3.96
C ALA A 424 25.18 15.51 3.21
N GLU A 425 25.40 16.62 2.50
CA GLU A 425 26.69 16.91 1.85
C GLU A 425 27.83 17.12 2.86
N ALA A 426 27.55 17.82 3.96
CA ALA A 426 28.56 18.15 4.97
C ALA A 426 29.00 16.95 5.84
N HIS A 427 28.20 15.89 5.90
CA HIS A 427 28.43 14.71 6.76
C HIS A 427 28.66 13.41 5.97
N ASN A 428 29.04 13.56 4.69
CA ASN A 428 29.31 12.46 3.76
C ASN A 428 30.65 11.76 4.03
#